data_AF-A0A7X0NKG5-F1
#
_entry.id   AF-A0A7X0NKG5-F1
#
_cell.length_a   1.000
_cell.length_b   1.000
_cell.length_c   1.000
_cell.angle_alpha   90.00
_cell.angle_beta   90.00
_cell.angle_gamma   90.00
#
_symmetry.space_group_name_H-M   'P 1'
#
loop_
_entity.id
_entity.type
_entity.pdbx_description
1 polymer ?
#
loop_
_entity_poly.entity_id
_entity_poly.type
_entity_poly.pdbx_seq_one_letter_code
_entity_poly.pdbx_strand_id
1 'polypeptide(L)'
;MSNIQQPSYMQVLGQLNLEDIYIQQMFDYYHECFEANEQYQQFVLESSRIPDELRDHSYAGICDRTLGTEVPKARSLSGGAMRGTMQTVGLIRSSGSELFRGCAVFPKLDERGQIISAVGYRFGKRIRHWQQEVVYWEKPKLDGYVHEGLAFVKEVIYGKACH
;
A
#
# COMPACT_ATOMS: atom_id res chain seq x y z
N MET A 1 35.98 21.58 -3.50
CA MET A 1 34.84 21.88 -2.62
C MET A 1 33.84 22.72 -3.41
N SER A 2 32.84 22.10 -4.02
CA SER A 2 31.73 22.78 -4.67
C SER A 2 30.46 22.28 -4.00
N ASN A 3 29.96 23.05 -3.03
CA ASN A 3 28.73 22.78 -2.33
C ASN A 3 27.58 23.17 -3.26
N ILE A 4 27.12 22.22 -4.09
CA ILE A 4 25.96 22.44 -4.95
C ILE A 4 24.74 22.39 -4.04
N GLN A 5 24.29 23.56 -3.60
CA GLN A 5 23.03 23.71 -2.87
C GLN A 5 21.90 23.32 -3.83
N GLN A 6 21.32 22.14 -3.61
CA GLN A 6 20.24 21.63 -4.46
C GLN A 6 19.05 22.60 -4.43
N PRO A 7 18.36 22.84 -5.57
CA PRO A 7 17.24 23.77 -5.63
C PRO A 7 16.14 23.42 -4.63
N SER A 8 15.61 24.41 -3.91
CA SER A 8 14.58 24.25 -2.87
C SER A 8 13.33 23.47 -3.34
N TYR A 9 12.95 23.56 -4.62
CA TYR A 9 11.87 22.74 -5.19
C TYR A 9 12.21 21.24 -5.24
N MET A 10 13.47 20.87 -5.45
CA MET A 10 13.92 19.46 -5.39
C MET A 10 13.88 18.91 -3.96
N GLN A 11 13.96 19.77 -2.94
CA GLN A 11 13.76 19.37 -1.54
C GLN A 11 12.27 19.14 -1.24
N VAL A 12 11.38 19.95 -1.83
CA VAL A 12 9.92 19.77 -1.75
C VAL A 12 9.46 18.53 -2.53
N LEU A 13 10.00 18.29 -3.73
CA LEU A 13 9.79 17.04 -4.48
C LEU A 13 10.43 15.83 -3.80
N GLY A 14 11.57 16.02 -3.12
CA GLY A 14 12.22 14.99 -2.30
C GLY A 14 11.43 14.63 -1.04
N GLN A 15 10.49 15.48 -0.61
CA GLN A 15 9.56 15.21 0.48
C GLN A 15 8.24 14.58 0.02
N LEU A 16 7.85 14.76 -1.24
CA LEU A 16 6.70 14.09 -1.86
C LEU A 16 7.16 12.80 -2.54
N ASN A 17 7.33 11.75 -1.76
CA ASN A 17 7.51 10.42 -2.32
C ASN A 17 6.21 10.00 -3.01
N LEU A 18 6.25 9.85 -4.34
CA LEU A 18 5.09 9.46 -5.14
C LEU A 18 4.47 8.14 -4.67
N GLU A 19 5.29 7.26 -4.11
CA GLU A 19 4.86 6.04 -3.43
C GLU A 19 3.94 6.33 -2.25
N ASP A 20 4.31 7.25 -1.36
CA ASP A 20 3.52 7.64 -0.20
C ASP A 20 2.18 8.27 -0.61
N ILE A 21 2.17 9.05 -1.70
CA ILE A 21 0.95 9.61 -2.27
C ILE A 21 0.01 8.49 -2.71
N TYR A 22 0.52 7.47 -3.42
CA TYR A 22 -0.31 6.37 -3.90
C TYR A 22 -0.77 5.44 -2.78
N ILE A 23 0.07 5.20 -1.78
CA ILE A 23 -0.33 4.46 -0.57
C ILE A 23 -1.46 5.21 0.11
N GLN A 24 -1.29 6.50 0.38
CA GLN A 24 -2.30 7.35 1.02
C GLN A 24 -3.63 7.28 0.26
N GLN A 25 -3.61 7.49 -1.06
CA GLN A 25 -4.81 7.42 -1.90
C GLN A 25 -5.54 6.07 -1.82
N MET A 26 -4.79 4.96 -1.73
CA MET A 26 -5.39 3.63 -1.62
C MET A 26 -6.09 3.42 -0.27
N PHE A 27 -5.51 3.93 0.82
CA PHE A 27 -6.11 3.84 2.15
C PHE A 27 -7.23 4.87 2.37
N ASP A 28 -7.14 6.07 1.76
CA ASP A 28 -8.25 7.04 1.73
C ASP A 28 -9.48 6.40 1.11
N TYR A 29 -9.31 5.73 -0.02
CA TYR A 29 -10.40 5.00 -0.66
C TYR A 29 -11.00 3.91 0.25
N TYR A 30 -10.15 3.14 0.94
CA TYR A 30 -10.65 2.16 1.91
C TYR A 30 -11.44 2.82 3.04
N HIS A 31 -10.97 3.96 3.53
CA HIS A 31 -11.63 4.72 4.57
C HIS A 31 -13.00 5.24 4.11
N GLU A 32 -13.07 5.83 2.91
CA GLU A 32 -14.33 6.26 2.29
C GLU A 32 -15.34 5.10 2.17
N CYS A 33 -14.89 3.92 1.73
CA CYS A 33 -15.74 2.73 1.66
C CYS A 33 -16.27 2.28 3.03
N PHE A 34 -15.48 2.48 4.09
CA PHE A 34 -15.88 2.15 5.45
C PHE A 34 -16.87 3.16 6.01
N GLU A 35 -16.65 4.46 5.82
CA GLU A 35 -17.56 5.51 6.25
C GLU A 35 -18.92 5.44 5.55
N ALA A 36 -18.92 5.07 4.27
CA ALA A 36 -20.15 4.98 3.48
C ALA A 36 -21.05 3.76 3.81
N ASN A 37 -20.59 2.81 4.63
CA ASN A 37 -21.29 1.53 4.79
C ASN A 37 -21.39 1.08 6.27
N GLU A 38 -22.56 1.34 6.87
CA GLU A 38 -22.92 0.96 8.24
C GLU A 38 -22.77 -0.55 8.50
N GLN A 39 -22.99 -1.41 7.50
CA GLN A 39 -22.85 -2.86 7.67
C GLN A 39 -21.40 -3.25 8.00
N TYR A 40 -20.42 -2.56 7.41
CA TYR A 40 -19.02 -2.82 7.70
C TYR A 40 -18.59 -2.24 9.05
N GLN A 41 -19.14 -1.09 9.43
CA GLN A 41 -18.93 -0.51 10.77
C GLN A 41 -19.45 -1.47 11.85
N GLN A 42 -20.67 -2.00 11.67
CA GLN A 42 -21.24 -2.99 12.59
C GLN A 42 -20.39 -4.27 12.65
N PHE A 43 -19.87 -4.74 11.50
CA PHE A 43 -18.95 -5.88 11.48
C PHE A 43 -17.69 -5.62 12.32
N VAL A 44 -17.09 -4.43 12.24
CA VAL A 44 -15.91 -4.07 13.04
C VAL A 44 -16.22 -4.10 14.53
N LEU A 45 -17.39 -3.56 14.92
CA LEU A 45 -17.83 -3.51 16.31
C LEU A 45 -18.14 -4.90 16.90
N GLU A 46 -18.76 -5.78 16.12
CA GLU A 46 -19.24 -7.08 16.59
C GLU A 46 -18.23 -8.23 16.42
N SER A 47 -17.22 -8.08 15.57
CA SER A 47 -16.33 -9.20 15.26
C SER A 47 -15.42 -9.53 16.44
N SER A 48 -15.56 -10.75 16.97
CA SER A 48 -14.66 -11.32 17.99
C SER A 48 -13.22 -11.52 17.52
N ARG A 49 -12.95 -11.39 16.22
CA ARG A 49 -11.60 -11.51 15.64
C ARG A 49 -10.84 -10.20 15.64
N ILE A 50 -11.55 -9.08 15.76
CA ILE A 50 -10.94 -7.75 15.78
C ILE A 50 -10.69 -7.39 17.25
N PRO A 51 -9.42 -7.14 17.63
CA PRO A 51 -9.07 -6.65 18.97
C PRO A 51 -9.85 -5.39 19.33
N ASP A 52 -10.24 -5.26 20.60
CA ASP A 52 -11.02 -4.11 21.08
C ASP A 52 -10.31 -2.78 20.79
N GLU A 53 -8.97 -2.73 20.88
CA GLU A 53 -8.14 -1.56 20.61
C GLU A 53 -8.23 -1.04 19.16
N LEU A 54 -8.69 -1.87 18.21
CA LEU A 54 -8.86 -1.48 16.81
C LEU A 54 -10.28 -1.05 16.47
N ARG A 55 -11.26 -1.21 17.37
CA ARG A 55 -12.66 -0.90 17.07
C ARG A 55 -12.91 0.59 16.89
N ASP A 56 -12.20 1.41 17.66
CA ASP A 56 -12.31 2.88 17.62
C ASP A 56 -11.21 3.50 16.73
N HIS A 57 -10.64 2.73 15.81
CA HIS A 57 -9.58 3.20 14.93
C HIS A 57 -10.10 4.27 13.97
N SER A 58 -9.63 5.51 14.15
CA SER A 58 -10.13 6.69 13.44
C SER A 58 -9.98 6.62 11.92
N TYR A 59 -9.05 5.80 11.44
CA TYR A 59 -8.74 5.66 10.02
C TYR A 59 -8.95 4.21 9.53
N ALA A 60 -9.94 3.52 10.10
CA ALA A 60 -10.34 2.20 9.65
C ALA A 60 -10.87 2.26 8.21
N GLY A 61 -10.62 1.20 7.43
CA GLY A 61 -11.01 1.13 6.04
C GLY A 61 -11.53 -0.25 5.64
N ILE A 62 -12.15 -0.32 4.47
CA ILE A 62 -12.66 -1.56 3.88
C ILE A 62 -12.12 -1.76 2.48
N CYS A 63 -11.55 -2.93 2.24
CA CYS A 63 -11.22 -3.40 0.90
C CYS A 63 -12.33 -4.35 0.41
N ASP A 64 -13.40 -3.80 -0.16
CA ASP A 64 -14.59 -4.54 -0.62
C ASP A 64 -14.52 -5.01 -2.08
N ARG A 65 -13.35 -4.88 -2.73
CA ARG A 65 -13.04 -5.32 -4.10
C ARG A 65 -13.52 -4.34 -5.19
N THR A 66 -13.94 -3.12 -4.83
CA THR A 66 -14.43 -2.12 -5.79
C THR A 66 -13.34 -1.14 -6.27
N LEU A 67 -12.17 -1.11 -5.64
CA LEU A 67 -11.05 -0.26 -6.05
C LEU A 67 -10.62 -0.50 -7.52
N GLY A 68 -10.72 -1.73 -8.00
CA GLY A 68 -10.40 -2.08 -9.39
C GLY A 68 -11.29 -1.40 -10.44
N THR A 69 -12.50 -0.99 -10.05
CA THR A 69 -13.48 -0.27 -10.88
C THR A 69 -13.31 1.25 -10.81
N GLU A 70 -12.87 1.79 -9.66
CA GLU A 70 -12.73 3.22 -9.41
C GLU A 70 -11.35 3.79 -9.79
N VAL A 71 -10.28 2.97 -9.69
CA VAL A 71 -8.94 3.39 -10.16
C VAL A 71 -8.96 3.51 -11.68
N PRO A 72 -8.44 4.62 -12.27
CA PRO A 72 -8.34 4.79 -13.71
C PRO A 72 -7.84 3.52 -14.40
N LYS A 73 -8.53 3.12 -15.47
CA LYS A 73 -8.21 1.88 -16.22
C LYS A 73 -6.70 1.82 -16.47
N ALA A 74 -6.10 0.65 -16.26
CA ALA A 74 -4.66 0.38 -16.39
C ALA A 74 -4.00 0.81 -17.72
N ARG A 75 -4.78 1.28 -18.70
CA ARG A 75 -4.33 1.82 -19.99
C ARG A 75 -3.97 3.31 -19.96
N SER A 76 -4.18 4.03 -18.85
CA SER A 76 -3.63 5.38 -18.68
C SER A 76 -2.21 5.33 -18.08
N LEU A 77 -1.34 6.26 -18.49
CA LEU A 77 0.02 6.40 -17.95
C LEU A 77 0.02 6.51 -16.41
N SER A 78 -0.91 7.30 -15.86
CA SER A 78 -1.08 7.48 -14.41
C SER A 78 -1.58 6.21 -13.71
N GLY A 79 -2.53 5.48 -14.30
CA GLY A 79 -3.05 4.23 -13.73
C GLY A 79 -2.03 3.09 -13.76
N GLY A 80 -1.19 3.04 -14.79
CA GLY A 80 -0.06 2.11 -14.88
C GLY A 80 1.00 2.38 -13.81
N ALA A 81 1.39 3.64 -13.62
CA ALA A 81 2.37 4.04 -12.60
C ALA A 81 1.90 3.72 -11.18
N MET A 82 0.63 4.03 -10.85
CA MET A 82 0.06 3.70 -9.54
C MET A 82 0.05 2.19 -9.31
N ARG A 83 -0.45 1.38 -10.26
CA ARG A 83 -0.51 -0.08 -10.10
C ARG A 83 0.87 -0.70 -9.98
N GLY A 84 1.84 -0.24 -10.78
CA GLY A 84 3.23 -0.69 -10.67
C GLY A 84 3.81 -0.39 -9.30
N THR A 85 3.58 0.83 -8.79
CA THR A 85 4.03 1.21 -7.43
C THR A 85 3.37 0.37 -6.34
N MET A 86 2.05 0.18 -6.42
CA MET A 86 1.31 -0.67 -5.46
C MET A 86 1.73 -2.14 -5.51
N GLN A 87 2.18 -2.63 -6.67
CA GLN A 87 2.80 -3.95 -6.78
C GLN A 87 4.18 -3.99 -6.11
N THR A 88 5.02 -2.97 -6.35
CA THR A 88 6.33 -2.85 -5.71
C THR A 88 6.21 -2.82 -4.19
N VAL A 89 5.27 -2.04 -3.64
CA VAL A 89 5.09 -1.99 -2.18
C VAL A 89 4.31 -3.18 -1.61
N GLY A 90 3.82 -4.10 -2.45
CA GLY A 90 3.13 -5.32 -2.03
C GLY A 90 1.65 -5.17 -1.67
N LEU A 91 1.04 -4.00 -1.91
CA LEU A 91 -0.41 -3.77 -1.71
C LEU A 91 -1.26 -4.37 -2.85
N ILE A 92 -0.68 -4.56 -4.03
CA ILE A 92 -1.27 -5.31 -5.14
C ILE A 92 -0.40 -6.55 -5.44
N ARG A 93 -1.03 -7.72 -5.55
CA ARG A 93 -0.33 -8.95 -5.92
C ARG A 93 0.06 -8.97 -7.40
N SER A 94 0.96 -9.87 -7.78
CA SER A 94 1.30 -10.14 -9.18
C SER A 94 0.08 -10.51 -10.04
N SER A 95 -0.93 -11.16 -9.46
CA SER A 95 -2.21 -11.46 -10.11
C SER A 95 -3.12 -10.24 -10.32
N GLY A 96 -2.72 -9.05 -9.86
CA GLY A 96 -3.51 -7.82 -9.95
C GLY A 96 -4.57 -7.65 -8.87
N SER A 97 -4.70 -8.61 -7.94
CA SER A 97 -5.61 -8.50 -6.80
C SER A 97 -4.98 -7.74 -5.64
N GLU A 98 -5.76 -6.91 -4.96
CA GLU A 98 -5.36 -6.25 -3.72
C GLU A 98 -4.97 -7.27 -2.63
N LEU A 99 -3.97 -6.92 -1.82
CA LEU A 99 -3.50 -7.71 -0.69
C LEU A 99 -4.61 -7.92 0.33
N PHE A 100 -5.29 -6.84 0.70
CA PHE A 100 -6.35 -6.78 1.71
C PHE A 100 -7.73 -7.17 1.20
N ARG A 101 -7.83 -7.75 0.00
CA ARG A 101 -9.10 -8.14 -0.62
C ARG A 101 -10.07 -8.82 0.36
N GLY A 102 -11.19 -8.17 0.68
CA GLY A 102 -12.21 -8.64 1.61
C GLY A 102 -11.82 -8.52 3.09
N CYS A 103 -11.09 -7.48 3.49
CA CYS A 103 -10.69 -7.23 4.87
C CYS A 103 -11.17 -5.85 5.34
N ALA A 104 -11.48 -5.75 6.64
CA ALA A 104 -11.44 -4.51 7.39
C ALA A 104 -9.98 -4.21 7.71
N VAL A 105 -9.51 -3.02 7.37
CA VAL A 105 -8.09 -2.64 7.35
C VAL A 105 -7.85 -1.54 8.36
N PHE A 106 -6.79 -1.69 9.14
CA PHE A 106 -6.37 -0.78 10.21
C PHE A 106 -4.93 -0.33 9.95
N PRO A 107 -4.73 0.83 9.30
CA PRO A 107 -3.41 1.38 9.02
C PRO A 107 -2.76 2.00 10.25
N LYS A 108 -1.45 1.82 10.39
CA LYS A 108 -0.63 2.55 11.35
C LYS A 108 0.12 3.67 10.63
N LEU A 109 -0.02 4.89 11.14
CA LEU A 109 0.65 6.08 10.65
C LEU A 109 1.90 6.38 11.50
N ASP A 110 2.91 6.99 10.89
CA ASP A 110 4.05 7.56 11.60
C ASP A 110 3.77 9.00 12.09
N GLU A 111 4.78 9.63 12.72
CA GLU A 111 4.70 11.00 13.22
C GLU A 111 4.48 12.06 12.12
N ARG A 112 4.71 11.69 10.86
CA ARG A 112 4.51 12.55 9.68
C ARG A 112 3.18 12.29 8.99
N GLY A 113 2.35 11.38 9.54
CA GLY A 113 1.09 10.97 8.95
C GLY A 113 1.24 10.02 7.76
N GLN A 114 2.41 9.41 7.55
CA GLN A 114 2.62 8.43 6.48
C GLN A 114 2.22 7.04 6.95
N ILE A 115 1.57 6.28 6.08
CA ILE A 115 1.16 4.91 6.38
C ILE A 115 2.37 3.99 6.27
N ILE A 116 2.78 3.42 7.41
CA ILE A 116 3.98 2.59 7.52
C ILE A 116 3.67 1.09 7.61
N SER A 117 2.45 0.74 8.03
CA SER A 117 1.98 -0.65 8.09
C SER A 117 0.46 -0.69 8.15
N ALA A 118 -0.12 -1.87 7.95
CA ALA A 118 -1.53 -2.10 8.15
C ALA A 118 -1.81 -3.56 8.52
N VAL A 119 -2.85 -3.77 9.31
CA VAL A 119 -3.42 -5.09 9.60
C VAL A 119 -4.83 -5.18 9.05
N GLY A 120 -5.16 -6.30 8.42
CA GLY A 120 -6.44 -6.55 7.78
C GLY A 120 -7.12 -7.79 8.34
N TYR A 121 -8.36 -7.66 8.79
CA TYR A 121 -9.20 -8.76 9.29
C TYR A 121 -10.26 -9.12 8.25
N ARG A 122 -10.23 -10.36 7.78
CA ARG A 122 -11.09 -10.80 6.69
C ARG A 122 -12.55 -10.85 7.12
N PHE A 123 -13.40 -10.10 6.42
CA PHE A 123 -14.84 -10.17 6.60
C PHE A 123 -15.44 -11.16 5.60
N GLY A 124 -16.24 -12.08 6.11
CA GLY A 124 -16.84 -13.15 5.32
C GLY A 124 -17.39 -14.23 6.21
N LYS A 125 -18.62 -14.68 5.92
CA LYS A 125 -19.30 -15.74 6.68
C LYS A 125 -18.52 -17.06 6.70
N ARG A 126 -17.74 -17.32 5.65
CA ARG A 126 -16.88 -18.51 5.54
C ARG A 126 -15.51 -18.13 4.99
N ILE A 127 -14.50 -18.21 5.84
CA ILE A 127 -13.11 -18.15 5.42
C ILE A 127 -12.68 -19.58 5.06
N ARG A 128 -12.11 -19.76 3.87
CA ARG A 128 -11.63 -21.08 3.44
C ARG A 128 -10.35 -21.42 4.20
N HIS A 129 -10.09 -22.69 4.48
CA HIS A 129 -8.96 -23.12 5.33
C HIS A 129 -7.57 -22.67 4.84
N TRP A 130 -7.43 -22.34 3.55
CA TRP A 130 -6.18 -21.84 2.97
C TRP A 130 -6.07 -20.32 2.93
N GLN A 131 -7.13 -19.60 3.32
CA GLN A 131 -7.11 -18.15 3.42
C GLN A 131 -6.65 -17.74 4.81
N GLN A 132 -5.72 -16.80 4.87
CA GLN A 132 -5.35 -16.17 6.13
C GLN A 132 -6.51 -15.28 6.61
N GLU A 133 -6.88 -15.45 7.88
CA GLU A 133 -7.91 -14.65 8.55
C GLU A 133 -7.43 -13.22 8.80
N VAL A 134 -6.16 -13.10 9.19
CA VAL A 134 -5.47 -11.83 9.41
C VAL A 134 -4.38 -11.67 8.35
N VAL A 135 -4.34 -10.50 7.73
CA VAL A 135 -3.35 -10.13 6.71
C VAL A 135 -2.53 -8.98 7.27
N TYR A 136 -1.22 -9.04 7.08
CA TYR A 136 -0.31 -7.98 7.51
C TYR A 136 0.37 -7.36 6.31
N TRP A 137 0.62 -6.07 6.40
CA TRP A 137 1.43 -5.32 5.46
C TRP A 137 2.35 -4.38 6.23
N GLU A 138 3.60 -4.33 5.82
CA GLU A 138 4.57 -3.35 6.28
C GLU A 138 5.18 -2.70 5.05
N LYS A 139 5.30 -1.38 5.06
CA LYS A 139 5.88 -0.63 3.95
C LYS A 139 7.32 -1.12 3.74
N PRO A 140 7.69 -1.59 2.54
CA PRO A 140 9.06 -2.02 2.29
C PRO A 140 10.04 -0.87 2.54
N LYS A 141 11.13 -1.16 3.24
CA LYS A 141 12.24 -0.21 3.37
C LYS A 141 12.94 -0.09 2.03
N LEU A 142 13.24 1.13 1.61
CA LEU A 142 13.89 1.45 0.33
C LEU A 142 15.15 0.60 0.08
N ASP A 143 15.86 0.28 1.17
CA ASP A 143 17.11 -0.46 1.22
C ASP A 143 17.02 -1.88 0.63
N GLY A 144 15.82 -2.50 0.62
CA GLY A 144 15.61 -3.85 0.11
C GLY A 144 15.78 -3.98 -1.40
N TYR A 145 15.43 -2.94 -2.17
CA TYR A 145 15.51 -2.95 -3.64
C TYR A 145 16.87 -2.44 -4.17
N VAL A 146 17.57 -1.63 -3.40
CA VAL A 146 18.86 -1.04 -3.80
C VAL A 146 19.93 -2.12 -3.95
N HIS A 147 19.93 -3.15 -3.09
CA HIS A 147 20.92 -4.23 -3.17
C HIS A 147 20.75 -5.13 -4.41
N GLU A 148 19.52 -5.45 -4.79
CA GLU A 148 19.23 -6.33 -5.94
C GLU A 148 19.36 -5.58 -7.28
N GLY A 149 18.89 -4.32 -7.33
CA GLY A 149 19.02 -3.47 -8.51
C GLY A 149 20.47 -3.03 -8.80
N LEU A 150 21.27 -2.72 -7.79
CA LEU A 150 22.69 -2.38 -7.98
C LEU A 150 23.54 -3.58 -8.40
N ALA A 151 23.20 -4.79 -7.94
CA ALA A 151 23.86 -6.02 -8.39
C ALA A 151 23.63 -6.25 -9.89
N PHE A 152 22.39 -6.07 -10.36
CA PHE A 152 22.02 -6.21 -11.77
C PHE A 152 22.67 -5.14 -12.67
N VAL A 153 22.71 -3.88 -12.23
CA VAL A 153 23.35 -2.78 -12.99
C VAL A 153 24.87 -2.99 -13.09
N LYS A 154 25.52 -3.54 -12.05
CA LYS A 154 26.94 -3.93 -12.13
C LYS A 154 27.18 -4.98 -13.22
N GLU A 155 26.40 -6.05 -13.28
CA GLU A 155 26.58 -7.10 -14.30
C GLU A 155 26.41 -6.57 -15.73
N VAL A 156 25.44 -5.68 -15.97
CA VAL A 156 25.21 -5.09 -17.30
C VAL A 156 26.35 -4.16 -17.74
N ILE A 157 26.95 -3.41 -16.81
CA ILE A 157 28.09 -2.52 -17.11
C ILE A 157 29.37 -3.36 -17.36
N TYR A 158 29.62 -4.41 -16.58
CA TYR A 158 30.79 -5.27 -16.79
C TYR A 158 30.65 -6.19 -18.01
N GLY A 159 29.43 -6.60 -18.38
CA GLY A 159 29.17 -7.40 -19.59
C GLY A 159 29.30 -6.62 -20.90
N LYS A 160 29.27 -5.27 -20.87
CA LYS A 160 29.43 -4.41 -22.06
C LYS A 160 30.83 -3.79 -22.21
N ALA A 161 31.72 -3.99 -21.23
CA ALA A 161 33.10 -3.52 -21.28
C ALA A 161 34.11 -4.54 -21.84
N CYS A 162 33.67 -5.78 -22.07
CA CYS A 162 34.47 -6.85 -22.69
C CYS A 162 33.88 -7.24 -24.06
N HIS A 163 33.86 -6.31 -25.01
CA HIS A 163 33.76 -6.59 -26.45
C HIS A 163 34.55 -5.55 -27.24
#